data_AF-A0A1Q9P3W1-F1
#
_entry.id   AF-A0A1Q9P3W1-F1
#
_cell.length_a   1.000
_cell.length_b   1.000
_cell.length_c   1.000
_cell.angle_alpha   90.00
_cell.angle_beta   90.00
_cell.angle_gamma   90.00
#
_symmetry.space_group_name_H-M   'P 1'
#
loop_
_entity.id
_entity.type
_entity.pdbx_description
1 polymer ?
#
loop_
_entity_poly.entity_id
_entity_poly.type
_entity_poly.pdbx_seq_one_letter_code
_entity_poly.pdbx_strand_id
1 'polypeptide(L)'
;MQKITFFNILLISSLLLLFPLIQPNEEISILPDTPLIFQKNIITPKISLELKENHPIFMNISKFDINQNSTALIYDNFEFSGKRTIEFDSSGIYIFKISSSSINTLIIIAESIYPTSIILIIIIGSINVILFYFNMKLEIL
;
A
#
# COMPACT_ATOMS: atom_id res chain seq x y z
N MET A 1 -0.85 -18.87 -33.94
CA MET A 1 -1.91 -18.41 -33.00
C MET A 1 -1.55 -18.63 -31.52
N GLN A 2 -1.07 -19.80 -31.06
CA GLN A 2 -0.77 -20.05 -29.64
C GLN A 2 0.30 -19.13 -28.99
N LYS A 3 1.33 -18.72 -29.74
CA LYS A 3 2.43 -17.87 -29.21
C LYS A 3 2.00 -16.44 -28.85
N ILE A 4 1.11 -15.85 -29.66
CA ILE A 4 0.54 -14.51 -29.42
C ILE A 4 -0.34 -14.55 -28.16
N THR A 5 -1.08 -15.63 -27.95
CA THR A 5 -1.89 -15.83 -26.76
C THR A 5 -1.03 -15.89 -25.49
N PHE A 6 0.10 -16.61 -25.52
CA PHE A 6 1.02 -16.68 -24.38
C PHE A 6 1.63 -15.32 -24.04
N PHE A 7 2.06 -14.55 -25.04
CA PHE A 7 2.57 -13.19 -24.85
C PHE A 7 1.51 -12.27 -24.25
N ASN A 8 0.28 -12.30 -24.76
CA ASN A 8 -0.81 -11.50 -24.23
C ASN A 8 -1.14 -11.86 -22.77
N ILE A 9 -1.11 -13.14 -22.40
CA ILE A 9 -1.30 -13.58 -21.01
C ILE A 9 -0.18 -13.05 -20.11
N LEU A 10 1.07 -13.08 -20.57
CA LEU A 10 2.22 -12.57 -19.82
C LEU A 10 2.18 -11.05 -19.66
N LEU A 11 1.74 -10.33 -20.70
CA LEU A 11 1.51 -8.89 -20.66
C LEU A 11 0.41 -8.53 -19.66
N ILE A 12 -0.75 -9.20 -19.74
CA ILE A 12 -1.88 -8.99 -18.82
C ILE A 12 -1.48 -9.33 -17.38
N SER A 13 -0.74 -10.42 -17.17
CA SER A 13 -0.20 -10.80 -15.85
C SER A 13 0.76 -9.73 -15.30
N SER A 14 1.63 -9.18 -16.14
CA SER A 14 2.53 -8.10 -15.74
C SER A 14 1.79 -6.79 -15.40
N LEU A 15 0.69 -6.49 -16.09
CA LEU A 15 -0.19 -5.35 -15.77
C LEU A 15 -0.94 -5.58 -14.45
N LEU A 16 -1.36 -6.80 -14.15
CA LEU A 16 -1.99 -7.15 -12.87
C LEU A 16 -1.06 -6.97 -11.68
N LEU A 17 0.26 -7.10 -11.88
CA LEU A 17 1.25 -6.81 -10.84
C LEU A 17 1.42 -5.31 -10.55
N LEU A 18 0.86 -4.42 -11.38
CA LEU A 18 0.82 -2.98 -11.13
C LEU A 18 -0.38 -2.54 -10.27
N PHE A 19 -1.38 -3.40 -10.04
CA PHE A 19 -2.53 -3.08 -9.19
C PHE A 19 -2.17 -2.66 -7.75
N PRO A 20 -1.22 -3.28 -7.03
CA PRO A 20 -0.85 -2.82 -5.68
C PRO A 20 -0.23 -1.42 -5.64
N LEU A 21 0.12 -0.82 -6.79
CA LEU A 21 0.71 0.51 -6.88
C LEU A 21 -0.33 1.63 -6.77
N ILE A 22 -1.61 1.33 -6.99
CA ILE A 22 -2.70 2.32 -7.00
C ILE A 22 -3.65 1.98 -5.85
N GLN A 23 -3.26 2.29 -4.61
CA GLN A 23 -4.18 2.22 -3.50
C GLN A 23 -5.07 3.46 -3.47
N PRO A 24 -6.41 3.31 -3.45
CA PRO A 24 -7.29 4.46 -3.31
C PRO A 24 -7.07 5.12 -1.95
N ASN A 25 -7.24 6.44 -1.92
CA ASN A 25 -7.29 7.17 -0.66
C ASN A 25 -8.50 6.69 0.15
N GLU A 26 -8.30 6.47 1.44
CA GLU A 26 -9.36 6.08 2.35
C GLU A 26 -9.70 7.26 3.25
N GLU A 27 -10.98 7.59 3.37
CA GLU A 27 -11.48 8.61 4.28
C GLU A 27 -12.20 7.97 5.45
N ILE A 28 -11.90 8.43 6.66
CA ILE A 28 -12.40 7.89 7.92
C ILE A 28 -12.86 9.04 8.80
N SER A 29 -14.14 9.04 9.16
CA SER A 29 -14.69 9.99 10.13
C SER A 29 -14.36 9.57 11.56
N ILE A 30 -13.85 10.52 12.36
CA ILE A 30 -13.49 10.36 13.76
C ILE A 30 -14.47 11.19 14.58
N LEU A 31 -15.13 10.53 15.53
CA LEU A 31 -16.04 11.19 16.47
C LEU A 31 -15.28 11.62 17.73
N PRO A 32 -15.71 12.73 18.37
CA PRO A 32 -15.11 13.20 19.62
C PRO A 32 -15.31 12.17 20.74
N ASP A 33 -14.30 12.05 21.58
CA ASP A 33 -14.29 11.25 22.81
C ASP A 33 -14.60 9.75 22.63
N THR A 34 -14.62 9.28 21.39
CA THR A 34 -14.87 7.88 21.04
C THR A 34 -13.64 7.33 20.33
N PRO A 35 -12.86 6.44 20.96
CA PRO A 35 -11.66 5.90 20.34
C PRO A 35 -12.06 5.04 19.13
N LEU A 36 -11.54 5.40 17.96
CA LEU A 36 -11.72 4.62 16.74
C LEU A 36 -10.57 3.61 16.61
N ILE A 37 -10.90 2.35 16.37
CA ILE A 37 -9.92 1.30 16.12
C ILE A 37 -10.25 0.65 14.79
N PHE A 38 -9.29 0.61 13.87
CA PHE A 38 -9.42 -0.11 12.62
C PHE A 38 -8.11 -0.79 12.23
N GLN A 39 -8.23 -1.76 11.34
CA GLN A 39 -7.12 -2.55 10.82
C GLN A 39 -6.93 -2.23 9.34
N LYS A 40 -5.69 -2.03 8.91
CA LYS A 40 -5.34 -1.82 7.50
C LYS A 40 -4.17 -2.69 7.09
N ASN A 41 -4.27 -3.32 5.92
CA ASN A 41 -3.13 -4.00 5.31
C ASN A 41 -2.27 -2.97 4.58
N ILE A 42 -1.09 -2.70 5.12
CA ILE A 42 -0.12 -1.77 4.56
C ILE A 42 0.82 -2.55 3.65
N ILE A 43 0.72 -2.27 2.36
CA ILE A 43 1.56 -2.86 1.30
C ILE A 43 2.55 -1.84 0.72
N THR A 44 2.59 -0.64 1.29
CA THR A 44 3.46 0.47 0.88
C THR A 44 4.40 0.83 2.03
N PRO A 45 5.64 1.27 1.75
CA PRO A 45 6.58 1.65 2.79
C PRO A 45 6.25 3.02 3.40
N LYS A 46 5.32 3.78 2.80
CA LYS A 46 5.04 5.15 3.22
C LYS A 46 3.56 5.46 3.05
N ILE A 47 2.93 5.96 4.10
CA ILE A 47 1.58 6.54 4.03
C ILE A 47 1.62 7.97 4.53
N SER A 48 0.85 8.84 3.91
CA SER A 48 0.49 10.12 4.47
C SER A 48 -0.90 10.08 5.08
N LEU A 49 -1.00 10.73 6.23
CA LEU A 49 -2.20 10.98 6.99
C LEU A 49 -2.50 12.45 6.86
N GLU A 50 -3.72 12.79 6.45
CA GLU A 50 -4.17 14.17 6.32
C GLU A 50 -5.50 14.35 7.03
N LEU A 51 -5.59 15.34 7.91
CA LEU A 51 -6.84 15.72 8.55
C LEU A 51 -7.51 16.82 7.74
N LYS A 52 -8.80 16.65 7.42
CA LYS A 52 -9.59 17.73 6.79
C LYS A 52 -9.72 18.93 7.72
N GLU A 53 -9.91 18.67 9.01
CA GLU A 53 -9.99 19.68 10.05
C GLU A 53 -8.67 19.73 10.84
N ASN A 54 -8.15 20.94 11.09
CA ASN A 54 -6.85 21.14 11.74
C ASN A 54 -6.87 20.95 13.28
N HIS A 55 -7.78 20.14 13.80
CA HIS A 55 -7.77 19.78 15.21
C HIS A 55 -6.86 18.57 15.45
N PRO A 56 -6.03 18.60 16.49
CA PRO A 56 -5.08 17.54 16.73
C PRO A 56 -5.80 16.21 17.04
N ILE A 57 -5.25 15.11 16.53
CA ILE A 57 -5.62 13.77 16.93
C ILE A 57 -4.42 13.06 17.55
N PHE A 58 -4.71 12.18 18.50
CA PHE A 58 -3.74 11.24 19.02
C PHE A 58 -3.92 9.90 18.33
N MET A 59 -2.83 9.34 17.82
CA MET A 59 -2.82 8.11 17.06
C MET A 59 -1.76 7.16 17.59
N ASN A 60 -2.18 5.92 17.84
CA ASN A 60 -1.31 4.80 18.14
C ASN A 60 -1.41 3.78 17.01
N ILE A 61 -0.27 3.37 16.48
CA ILE A 61 -0.16 2.38 15.42
C ILE A 61 0.58 1.18 15.98
N SER A 62 0.05 -0.01 15.75
CA SER A 62 0.68 -1.27 16.16
C SER A 62 0.68 -2.27 15.01
N LYS A 63 1.71 -3.12 14.94
CA LYS A 63 1.78 -4.19 13.95
C LYS A 63 1.10 -5.44 14.52
N PHE A 64 0.17 -6.00 13.75
CA PHE A 64 -0.52 -7.24 14.11
C PHE A 64 0.32 -8.45 13.67
N ASP A 65 0.60 -9.36 14.61
CA ASP A 65 1.24 -10.63 14.33
C ASP A 65 0.17 -11.72 14.16
N ILE A 66 0.04 -12.17 12.92
CA ILE A 66 -0.92 -13.21 12.51
C ILE A 66 -0.58 -14.55 13.16
N ASN A 67 0.71 -14.85 13.40
CA ASN A 67 1.14 -16.14 13.94
C ASN A 67 0.79 -16.27 15.43
N GLN A 68 0.77 -15.14 16.15
CA GLN A 68 0.47 -15.09 17.58
C GLN A 68 -0.94 -14.55 17.88
N ASN A 69 -1.69 -14.14 16.84
CA ASN A 69 -2.99 -13.48 16.95
C ASN A 69 -2.98 -12.32 17.96
N SER A 70 -1.91 -11.51 17.94
CA SER A 70 -1.64 -10.49 18.95
C SER A 70 -1.09 -9.20 18.31
N THR A 71 -1.21 -8.10 19.04
CA THR A 71 -0.46 -6.88 18.71
C THR A 71 0.98 -7.07 19.19
N ALA A 72 1.89 -7.33 18.25
CA ALA A 72 3.24 -7.72 18.60
C ALA A 72 4.13 -6.53 18.96
N LEU A 73 3.84 -5.32 18.45
CA LEU A 73 4.64 -4.13 18.72
C LEU A 73 3.85 -2.84 18.51
N ILE A 74 3.99 -1.87 19.42
CA ILE A 74 3.61 -0.48 19.15
C ILE A 74 4.64 0.06 18.16
N TYR A 75 4.18 0.37 16.95
CA TYR A 75 4.98 0.85 15.86
C TYR A 75 5.32 2.33 16.02
N ASP A 76 4.28 3.16 16.21
CA ASP A 76 4.45 4.59 16.45
C ASP A 76 3.29 5.11 17.31
N ASN A 77 3.54 6.18 18.04
CA ASN A 77 2.57 6.84 18.89
C ASN A 77 2.81 8.34 18.89
N PHE A 78 1.83 9.12 18.43
CA PHE A 78 2.01 10.53 18.23
C PHE A 78 0.70 11.31 18.21
N GLU A 79 0.86 12.62 18.43
CA GLU A 79 -0.17 13.62 18.18
C GLU A 79 0.21 14.42 16.92
N PHE A 80 -0.78 14.75 16.09
CA PHE A 80 -0.56 15.63 14.95
C PHE A 80 -1.84 16.38 14.55
N SER A 81 -1.67 17.53 13.91
CA SER A 81 -2.71 18.27 13.19
C SER A 81 -2.27 18.50 11.74
N GLY A 82 -3.22 18.49 10.80
CA GLY A 82 -2.94 18.65 9.38
C GLY A 82 -2.36 17.38 8.73
N LYS A 83 -1.18 17.46 8.11
CA LYS A 83 -0.56 16.36 7.36
C LYS A 83 0.65 15.78 8.08
N ARG A 84 0.72 14.45 8.17
CA ARG A 84 1.87 13.70 8.68
C ARG A 84 2.16 12.50 7.80
N THR A 85 3.43 12.20 7.59
CA THR A 85 3.85 11.02 6.85
C THR A 85 4.52 10.01 7.77
N ILE A 86 4.25 8.73 7.51
CA ILE A 86 4.71 7.60 8.31
C ILE A 86 5.39 6.62 7.38
N GLU A 87 6.57 6.18 7.78
CA GLU A 87 7.35 5.17 7.07
C GLU A 87 7.26 3.84 7.80
N PHE A 88 7.02 2.77 7.06
CA PHE A 88 6.87 1.40 7.54
C PHE A 88 8.07 0.56 7.15
N ASP A 89 8.66 -0.15 8.11
CA ASP A 89 9.80 -1.03 7.87
C ASP A 89 9.45 -2.25 6.99
N SER A 90 8.19 -2.67 7.02
CA SER A 90 7.73 -3.86 6.31
C SER A 90 6.24 -3.83 6.04
N SER A 91 5.82 -4.51 4.97
CA SER A 91 4.41 -4.73 4.67
C SER A 91 3.77 -5.65 5.72
N GLY A 92 2.47 -5.50 5.91
CA GLY A 92 1.70 -6.31 6.83
C GLY A 92 0.44 -5.62 7.34
N ILE A 93 -0.17 -6.25 8.34
CA ILE A 93 -1.40 -5.76 8.95
C ILE A 93 -1.05 -4.84 10.11
N TYR A 94 -1.56 -3.61 10.08
CA TYR A 94 -1.40 -2.62 11.13
C TYR A 94 -2.75 -2.24 11.73
N ILE A 95 -2.78 -2.04 13.04
CA ILE A 95 -3.94 -1.59 13.81
C ILE A 95 -3.70 -0.13 14.18
N PHE A 96 -4.65 0.71 13.79
CA PHE A 96 -4.68 2.13 14.07
C PHE A 96 -5.71 2.38 15.17
N LYS A 97 -5.27 2.96 16.28
CA LYS A 97 -6.12 3.43 17.36
C LYS A 97 -6.04 4.94 17.43
N ILE A 98 -7.17 5.61 17.23
CA ILE A 98 -7.26 7.06 17.14
C ILE A 98 -8.17 7.57 18.24
N SER A 99 -7.76 8.65 18.88
CA SER A 99 -8.59 9.43 19.80
C SER A 99 -8.51 10.91 19.45
N SER A 100 -9.66 11.57 19.50
CA SER A 100 -9.81 13.00 19.21
C SER A 100 -10.80 13.61 20.19
N SER A 101 -10.58 14.86 20.59
CA SER A 101 -11.55 15.65 21.36
C SER A 101 -12.54 16.40 20.46
N SER A 102 -12.40 16.30 19.14
CA SER A 102 -13.26 16.96 18.15
C SER A 102 -13.63 16.04 17.00
N ILE A 103 -14.70 16.38 16.27
CA ILE A 103 -15.04 15.74 15.01
C ILE A 103 -13.93 16.06 14.02
N ASN A 104 -13.35 15.02 13.42
CA ASN A 104 -12.32 15.14 12.38
C ASN A 104 -12.55 14.09 11.29
N THR A 105 -12.02 14.32 10.10
CA THR A 105 -11.93 13.35 9.02
C THR A 105 -10.47 13.10 8.70
N LEU A 106 -10.04 11.84 8.87
CA LEU A 106 -8.72 11.38 8.49
C LEU A 106 -8.75 10.81 7.08
N ILE A 107 -7.86 11.31 6.22
CA ILE A 107 -7.57 10.78 4.90
C ILE A 107 -6.24 10.03 4.98
N ILE A 108 -6.24 8.78 4.54
CA ILE A 108 -5.06 7.93 4.47
C ILE A 108 -4.67 7.77 3.00
N ILE A 109 -3.49 8.24 2.66
CA ILE A 109 -2.93 8.29 1.31
C ILE A 109 -1.69 7.40 1.26
N ALA A 110 -1.62 6.49 0.30
CA ALA A 110 -0.40 5.72 0.06
C ALA A 110 0.57 6.55 -0.79
N GLU A 111 1.82 6.73 -0.35
CA GLU A 111 2.77 7.66 -0.99
C GLU A 111 4.02 6.98 -1.60
N SER A 112 4.11 5.64 -1.58
CA SER A 112 5.28 4.96 -2.14
C SER A 112 5.03 3.48 -2.44
N ILE A 113 5.95 2.86 -3.17
CA ILE A 113 5.95 1.44 -3.55
C ILE A 113 7.25 0.84 -3.02
N TYR A 114 7.19 -0.39 -2.49
CA TYR A 114 8.42 -1.08 -2.08
C TYR A 114 9.38 -1.26 -3.28
N PRO A 115 10.69 -0.96 -3.12
CA PRO A 115 11.68 -1.14 -4.18
C PRO A 115 11.71 -2.55 -4.77
N THR A 116 11.43 -3.57 -3.95
CA THR A 116 11.33 -4.98 -4.37
C THR A 116 10.24 -5.20 -5.42
N SER A 117 9.10 -4.54 -5.28
CA SER A 117 8.01 -4.60 -6.27
C SER A 117 8.43 -4.00 -7.61
N ILE A 118 9.17 -2.87 -7.59
CA ILE A 118 9.71 -2.23 -8.80
C ILE A 118 10.70 -3.16 -9.50
N ILE A 119 11.61 -3.81 -8.75
CA ILE A 119 12.57 -4.77 -9.30
C ILE A 119 11.86 -5.94 -9.98
N LEU A 120 10.82 -6.50 -9.35
CA LEU A 120 10.01 -7.57 -9.93
C LEU A 120 9.36 -7.16 -11.26
N ILE A 121 8.78 -5.96 -11.31
CA ILE A 121 8.18 -5.41 -12.53
C ILE A 121 9.23 -5.29 -13.65
N ILE A 122 10.43 -4.78 -13.33
CA ILE A 122 11.53 -4.64 -14.30
C ILE A 122 11.98 -6.01 -14.84
N ILE A 123 12.16 -7.00 -13.96
CA ILE A 123 12.57 -8.36 -14.36
C ILE A 123 11.54 -8.97 -15.31
N ILE A 124 10.26 -8.92 -14.95
CA ILE A 124 9.17 -9.49 -15.77
C ILE A 124 9.04 -8.73 -17.10
N GLY A 125 9.12 -7.40 -17.07
CA GLY A 125 9.13 -6.58 -18.29
C GLY A 125 10.28 -6.94 -19.22
N SER A 126 11.47 -7.17 -18.67
CA SER A 126 12.65 -7.58 -19.44
C SER A 126 12.47 -8.96 -20.07
N ILE A 127 11.92 -9.92 -19.32
CA ILE A 127 11.59 -11.27 -19.84
C ILE A 127 10.59 -11.15 -20.99
N ASN A 128 9.56 -10.31 -20.85
CA ASN A 128 8.57 -10.07 -21.91
C ASN A 128 9.20 -9.51 -23.18
N VAL A 129 10.09 -8.52 -23.07
CA VAL A 129 10.80 -7.93 -24.22
C VAL A 129 11.68 -8.98 -24.91
N ILE A 130 12.41 -9.78 -24.14
CA ILE A 130 13.27 -10.84 -24.67
C ILE A 130 12.44 -11.89 -25.42
N LEU A 131 11.35 -12.36 -24.82
CA LEU A 131 10.46 -13.35 -25.45
C LEU A 131 9.81 -12.80 -26.72
N PHE A 132 9.42 -11.52 -26.73
CA PHE A 132 8.90 -10.86 -27.92
C PHE A 132 9.95 -10.82 -29.05
N TYR A 133 11.19 -10.40 -28.73
CA TYR A 133 12.28 -10.34 -29.70
C TYR A 133 12.56 -11.72 -30.33
N PHE A 134 12.63 -12.78 -29.53
CA PHE A 134 12.84 -14.14 -30.05
C PHE A 134 11.68 -14.63 -30.90
N ASN A 135 10.42 -14.34 -30.51
CA ASN A 135 9.26 -14.72 -31.32
C ASN A 135 9.25 -14.02 -32.68
N MET A 136 9.53 -12.71 -32.73
CA MET A 136 9.62 -11.97 -34.01
C MET A 136 10.73 -12.50 -34.91
N LYS A 137 11.90 -12.83 -34.34
CA LYS A 137 13.03 -13.36 -35.12
C LYS A 137 12.74 -14.75 -35.72
N LEU A 138 11.95 -15.57 -35.02
CA LEU A 138 11.50 -16.89 -35.48
C LEU A 138 10.38 -16.83 -36.54
N GLU A 139 9.68 -15.72 -36.70
CA GLU A 139 8.67 -15.54 -37.75
C GLU A 139 9.28 -15.03 -39.08
N ILE A 140 10.51 -14.53 -39.05
CA ILE A 140 11.24 -13.99 -40.21
C ILE A 140 12.14 -15.05 -40.90
N LEU A 141 12.36 -16.20 -40.26
CA LEU A 141 13.11 -17.36 -40.76
C LEU A 141 12.14 -18.47 -41.21
#